data_AF-A0AAW2J690-F1
#
_entry.id   AF-A0AAW2J690-F1
#
_cell.length_a   1.000
_cell.length_b   1.000
_cell.length_c   1.000
_cell.angle_alpha   90.00
_cell.angle_beta   90.00
_cell.angle_gamma   90.00
#
_symmetry.space_group_name_H-M   'P 1'
#
loop_
_entity.id
_entity.type
_entity.pdbx_description
1 polymer ?
#
loop_
_entity_poly.entity_id
_entity_poly.type
_entity_poly.pdbx_seq_one_letter_code
_entity_poly.pdbx_strand_id
1 'polypeptide(L)'
;MATESANPVTMVVQPHVAQPIAAQGERPEKFSGNDFKRWYQKMQFYLTTLNLARFLSEEVPVVSEGETDTQKRAAMDAWGHGDFLCRNYILNGLSDTLYNVYSSATTARALWKSLEKKYKTEDADLNKFIVRKFLDFKMVDSKTKG
;
A
#
# COMPACT_ATOMS: atom_id res chain seq x y z
N MET A 1 66.87 -15.76 33.10
CA MET A 1 66.33 -14.96 31.98
C MET A 1 65.33 -15.85 31.26
N ALA A 2 64.05 -15.77 31.62
CA ALA A 2 62.99 -16.62 31.05
C ALA A 2 62.12 -15.73 30.15
N THR A 3 61.99 -16.12 28.88
CA THR A 3 61.29 -15.38 27.82
C THR A 3 59.79 -15.57 27.95
N GLU A 4 59.06 -14.48 28.14
CA GLU A 4 57.59 -14.44 28.18
C GLU A 4 57.06 -14.45 26.74
N SER A 5 56.41 -15.54 26.32
CA SER A 5 55.79 -15.66 25.01
C SER A 5 54.40 -15.02 25.04
N ALA A 6 54.26 -13.87 24.38
CA ALA A 6 52.98 -13.20 24.20
C ALA A 6 52.11 -13.97 23.19
N ASN A 7 51.02 -14.58 23.65
CA ASN A 7 50.00 -15.14 22.77
C ASN A 7 49.16 -14.01 22.15
N PRO A 8 48.90 -14.01 20.84
CA PRO A 8 48.04 -13.00 20.23
C PRO A 8 46.57 -13.27 20.60
N VAL A 9 45.90 -12.26 21.19
CA VAL A 9 44.46 -12.28 21.40
C VAL A 9 43.78 -12.00 20.06
N THR A 10 43.25 -13.04 19.42
CA THR A 10 42.41 -12.90 18.23
C THR A 10 41.09 -12.23 18.63
N MET A 11 40.87 -10.97 18.23
CA MET A 11 39.57 -10.32 18.34
C MET A 11 38.59 -10.95 17.35
N VAL A 12 37.67 -11.77 17.84
CA VAL A 12 36.53 -12.25 17.05
C VAL A 12 35.56 -11.08 16.91
N VAL A 13 35.58 -10.41 15.75
CA VAL A 13 34.55 -9.42 15.40
C VAL A 13 33.27 -10.20 15.13
N GLN A 14 32.41 -10.28 16.14
CA GLN A 14 31.10 -10.88 16.02
C GLN A 14 30.26 -10.00 15.07
N PRO A 15 29.74 -10.55 13.95
CA PRO A 15 28.89 -9.77 13.07
C PRO A 15 27.62 -9.44 13.87
N HIS A 16 27.46 -8.17 14.23
CA HIS A 16 26.18 -7.68 14.67
C HIS A 16 25.27 -7.81 13.45
N VAL A 17 24.36 -8.77 13.48
CA VAL A 17 23.24 -8.78 12.55
C VAL A 17 22.50 -7.49 12.87
N ALA A 18 22.63 -6.48 12.01
CA ALA A 18 21.75 -5.33 12.03
C ALA A 18 20.34 -5.90 11.96
N GLN A 19 19.62 -5.88 13.08
CA GLN A 19 18.21 -6.18 13.06
C GLN A 19 17.60 -5.24 12.02
N PRO A 20 16.78 -5.73 11.08
CA PRO A 20 16.02 -4.84 10.25
C PRO A 20 15.26 -3.96 11.22
N ILE A 21 15.57 -2.65 11.23
CA ILE A 21 14.69 -1.67 11.85
C ILE A 21 13.35 -2.01 11.23
N ALA A 22 12.41 -2.49 12.05
CA ALA A 22 11.07 -2.74 11.58
C ALA A 22 10.60 -1.38 11.07
N ALA A 23 10.70 -1.17 9.76
CA ALA A 23 9.84 -0.26 9.05
C ALA A 23 8.45 -0.88 9.22
N GLN A 24 7.88 -0.73 10.42
CA GLN A 24 6.46 -0.67 10.63
C GLN A 24 6.05 0.45 9.68
N GLY A 25 5.71 0.08 8.45
CA GLY A 25 5.40 1.02 7.38
C GLY A 25 4.36 1.95 7.97
N GLU A 26 4.73 3.23 8.12
CA GLU A 26 3.90 4.19 8.83
C GLU A 26 2.51 4.16 8.19
N ARG A 27 1.48 3.86 9.00
CA ARG A 27 0.12 3.73 8.51
C ARG A 27 -0.24 5.01 7.77
N PRO A 28 -0.73 4.94 6.52
CA PRO A 28 -1.11 6.13 5.78
C PRO A 28 -2.17 6.94 6.52
N GLU A 29 -2.11 8.26 6.39
CA GLU A 29 -3.19 9.15 6.81
C GLU A 29 -4.52 8.74 6.15
N LYS A 30 -5.63 9.05 6.83
CA LYS A 30 -6.96 8.74 6.30
C LYS A 30 -7.24 9.51 5.01
N PHE A 31 -7.77 8.83 4.01
CA PHE A 31 -8.23 9.42 2.77
C PHE A 31 -9.57 10.13 2.96
N SER A 32 -9.61 11.40 2.61
CA SER A 32 -10.80 12.26 2.68
C SER A 32 -11.39 12.61 1.31
N GLY A 33 -10.82 12.09 0.21
CA GLY A 33 -11.25 12.38 -1.16
C GLY A 33 -10.24 13.18 -1.99
N ASN A 34 -9.21 13.75 -1.36
CA ASN A 34 -8.19 14.56 -2.03
C ASN A 34 -6.84 13.81 -2.14
N ASP A 35 -6.02 14.21 -3.13
CA ASP A 35 -4.69 13.67 -3.39
C ASP A 35 -4.68 12.13 -3.51
N PHE A 36 -5.66 11.58 -4.22
CA PHE A 36 -5.87 10.14 -4.29
C PHE A 36 -4.63 9.41 -4.77
N LYS A 37 -3.90 9.94 -5.77
CA LYS A 37 -2.63 9.36 -6.23
C LYS A 37 -1.63 9.13 -5.09
N ARG A 38 -1.47 10.09 -4.18
CA ARG A 38 -0.52 10.00 -3.06
C ARG A 38 -1.00 8.99 -2.01
N TRP A 39 -2.27 9.08 -1.63
CA TRP A 39 -2.84 8.14 -0.67
C TRP A 39 -2.79 6.70 -1.20
N TYR A 40 -3.16 6.49 -2.46
CA TYR A 40 -3.14 5.21 -3.15
C TYR A 40 -1.75 4.57 -3.10
N GLN A 41 -0.70 5.32 -3.44
CA GLN A 41 0.68 4.82 -3.39
C GLN A 41 1.12 4.45 -1.97
N LYS A 42 0.82 5.30 -0.98
CA LYS A 42 1.13 5.03 0.43
C LYS A 42 0.40 3.78 0.95
N MET A 43 -0.89 3.66 0.64
CA MET A 43 -1.71 2.51 1.04
C MET A 43 -1.24 1.21 0.36
N GLN A 44 -0.92 1.26 -0.93
CA GLN A 44 -0.38 0.10 -1.64
C GLN A 44 0.96 -0.36 -1.04
N PHE A 45 1.86 0.58 -0.72
CA PHE A 45 3.11 0.26 -0.04
C PHE A 45 2.87 -0.33 1.34
N TYR A 46 1.99 0.26 2.14
CA TYR A 46 1.62 -0.26 3.47
C TYR A 46 1.11 -1.70 3.40
N LEU A 47 0.16 -1.99 2.50
CA LEU A 47 -0.35 -3.35 2.29
C LEU A 47 0.73 -4.32 1.78
N THR A 48 1.73 -3.82 1.04
CA THR A 48 2.89 -4.63 0.61
C THR A 48 3.74 -5.03 1.81
N THR A 49 4.02 -4.11 2.75
CA THR A 49 4.77 -4.42 3.98
C THR A 49 4.04 -5.44 4.87
N LEU A 50 2.71 -5.50 4.76
CA LEU A 50 1.87 -6.47 5.47
C LEU A 50 1.67 -7.79 4.70
N ASN A 51 2.25 -7.94 3.51
CA ASN A 51 2.05 -9.08 2.61
C ASN A 51 0.57 -9.29 2.18
N LEU A 52 -0.19 -8.19 2.06
CA LEU A 52 -1.61 -8.19 1.69
C LEU A 52 -1.87 -7.59 0.30
N ALA A 53 -0.86 -7.04 -0.37
CA ALA A 53 -1.01 -6.37 -1.66
C ALA A 53 -1.61 -7.27 -2.76
N ARG A 54 -1.38 -8.58 -2.70
CA ARG A 54 -1.91 -9.55 -3.68
C ARG A 54 -3.44 -9.57 -3.76
N PHE A 55 -4.12 -9.32 -2.63
CA PHE A 55 -5.59 -9.30 -2.56
C PHE A 55 -6.22 -8.09 -3.26
N LEU A 56 -5.41 -7.11 -3.67
CA LEU A 56 -5.88 -5.97 -4.47
C LEU A 56 -6.17 -6.37 -5.93
N SER A 57 -5.53 -7.44 -6.42
CA SER A 57 -5.59 -7.84 -7.84
C SER A 57 -6.03 -9.28 -8.08
N GLU A 58 -5.68 -10.21 -7.17
CA GLU A 58 -6.00 -11.63 -7.28
C GLU A 58 -7.50 -11.91 -7.18
N GLU A 59 -7.93 -12.98 -7.83
CA GLU A 59 -9.28 -13.53 -7.69
C GLU A 59 -9.32 -14.58 -6.59
N VAL A 60 -10.54 -14.96 -6.20
CA VAL A 60 -10.74 -16.08 -5.28
C VAL A 60 -10.08 -17.31 -5.90
N PRO A 61 -9.31 -18.12 -5.13
CA PRO A 61 -8.56 -19.24 -5.69
C PRO A 61 -9.52 -20.22 -6.36
N VAL A 62 -9.21 -20.60 -7.60
CA VAL A 62 -9.91 -21.70 -8.26
C VAL A 62 -9.25 -22.98 -7.80
N VAL A 63 -10.02 -23.81 -7.12
CA VAL A 63 -9.54 -25.04 -6.52
C VAL A 63 -9.41 -26.12 -7.60
N SER A 64 -8.30 -26.85 -7.61
CA SER A 64 -7.99 -27.83 -8.66
C SER A 64 -8.58 -29.22 -8.38
N GLU A 65 -8.83 -30.02 -9.43
CA GLU A 65 -9.49 -31.34 -9.31
C GLU A 65 -8.67 -32.41 -8.55
N GLY A 66 -7.40 -32.15 -8.22
CA GLY A 66 -6.53 -33.09 -7.49
C GLY A 66 -6.41 -32.87 -5.98
N GLU A 67 -6.95 -31.77 -5.44
CA GLU A 67 -6.80 -31.44 -4.01
C GLU A 67 -7.84 -32.15 -3.13
N THR A 68 -7.42 -32.61 -1.95
CA THR A 68 -8.35 -33.19 -0.96
C THR A 68 -9.27 -32.12 -0.39
N ASP A 69 -10.52 -32.46 -0.06
CA ASP A 69 -11.51 -31.51 0.47
C ASP A 69 -10.98 -30.67 1.66
N THR A 70 -10.13 -31.25 2.49
CA THR A 70 -9.47 -30.56 3.61
C THR A 70 -8.50 -29.47 3.14
N GLN A 71 -7.67 -29.75 2.13
CA GLN A 71 -6.75 -28.76 1.55
C GLN A 71 -7.51 -27.63 0.88
N LYS A 72 -8.57 -27.98 0.14
CA LYS A 72 -9.47 -27.02 -0.52
C LYS A 72 -10.07 -26.05 0.49
N ARG A 73 -10.62 -26.57 1.59
CA ARG A 73 -11.19 -25.74 2.67
C ARG A 73 -10.13 -24.86 3.33
N ALA A 74 -8.98 -25.42 3.68
CA ALA A 74 -7.90 -24.65 4.32
C ALA A 74 -7.38 -23.50 3.44
N ALA A 75 -7.24 -23.72 2.13
CA ALA A 75 -6.85 -22.69 1.18
C ALA A 75 -7.91 -21.57 1.07
N MET A 76 -9.19 -21.94 1.02
CA MET A 76 -10.30 -20.99 0.98
C MET A 76 -10.40 -20.17 2.28
N ASP A 77 -10.22 -20.80 3.44
CA ASP A 77 -10.24 -20.11 4.74
C ASP A 77 -9.06 -19.14 4.86
N ALA A 78 -7.86 -19.56 4.46
CA ALA A 78 -6.67 -18.71 4.47
C ALA A 78 -6.81 -17.52 3.51
N TRP A 79 -7.38 -17.74 2.32
CA TRP A 79 -7.67 -16.66 1.38
C TRP A 79 -8.72 -15.69 1.97
N GLY A 80 -9.82 -16.22 2.51
CA GLY A 80 -10.91 -15.42 3.07
C GLY A 80 -10.43 -14.55 4.24
N HIS A 81 -9.55 -15.08 5.08
CA HIS A 81 -8.92 -14.33 6.15
C HIS A 81 -8.05 -13.18 5.62
N GLY A 82 -7.19 -13.45 4.63
CA GLY A 82 -6.32 -12.43 4.05
C GLY A 82 -7.09 -11.33 3.29
N ASP A 83 -8.14 -11.68 2.53
CA ASP A 83 -9.03 -10.72 1.88
C ASP A 83 -9.75 -9.85 2.92
N PHE A 84 -10.28 -10.47 3.98
CA PHE A 84 -10.90 -9.75 5.09
C PHE A 84 -9.94 -8.73 5.72
N LEU A 85 -8.70 -9.14 6.04
CA LEU A 85 -7.70 -8.24 6.61
C LEU A 85 -7.37 -7.08 5.64
N CYS A 86 -7.06 -7.40 4.39
CA CYS A 86 -6.72 -6.40 3.37
C CYS A 86 -7.84 -5.37 3.21
N ARG A 87 -9.09 -5.85 3.09
CA ARG A 87 -10.28 -4.98 3.01
C ARG A 87 -10.39 -4.06 4.22
N ASN A 88 -10.21 -4.58 5.42
CA ASN A 88 -10.31 -3.78 6.65
C ASN A 88 -9.18 -2.74 6.77
N TYR A 89 -7.96 -3.04 6.33
CA TYR A 89 -6.89 -2.05 6.29
C TYR A 89 -7.20 -0.90 5.34
N ILE A 90 -7.74 -1.20 4.15
CA ILE A 90 -8.17 -0.17 3.19
C ILE A 90 -9.27 0.67 3.81
N LEU A 91 -10.33 0.05 4.35
CA LEU A 91 -11.45 0.75 4.99
C LEU A 91 -10.98 1.64 6.15
N ASN A 92 -10.09 1.14 7.00
CA ASN A 92 -9.50 1.92 8.09
C ASN A 92 -8.60 3.06 7.61
N GLY A 93 -8.13 3.00 6.37
CA GLY A 93 -7.44 4.09 5.69
C GLY A 93 -8.38 5.15 5.10
N LEU A 94 -9.71 5.02 5.24
CA LEU A 94 -10.68 5.99 4.78
C LEU A 94 -11.15 6.90 5.94
N SER A 95 -11.58 8.11 5.59
CA SER A 95 -12.43 8.94 6.47
C SER A 95 -13.75 8.24 6.76
N ASP A 96 -14.40 8.57 7.88
CA ASP A 96 -15.59 7.87 8.34
C ASP A 96 -16.76 8.00 7.35
N THR A 97 -16.87 9.14 6.68
CA THR A 97 -17.84 9.36 5.59
C THR A 97 -17.62 8.38 4.44
N LEU A 98 -16.37 8.22 3.98
CA LEU A 98 -16.05 7.29 2.89
C LEU A 98 -16.14 5.84 3.34
N TYR A 99 -15.75 5.53 4.58
CA TYR A 99 -15.93 4.21 5.17
C TYR A 99 -17.38 3.75 5.02
N ASN A 100 -18.35 4.58 5.42
CA ASN A 100 -19.78 4.22 5.35
C ASN A 100 -20.28 3.98 3.92
N VAL A 101 -19.72 4.69 2.94
CA VAL A 101 -20.07 4.50 1.52
C VAL A 101 -19.52 3.19 0.97
N TYR A 102 -18.33 2.79 1.43
CA TYR A 102 -17.58 1.68 0.85
C TYR A 102 -17.60 0.39 1.69
N SER A 103 -18.16 0.42 2.91
CA SER A 103 -18.15 -0.70 3.86
C SER A 103 -18.87 -1.96 3.34
N SER A 104 -19.79 -1.80 2.39
CA SER A 104 -20.54 -2.90 1.77
C SER A 104 -19.75 -3.68 0.72
N ALA A 105 -18.52 -3.28 0.40
CA ALA A 105 -17.67 -4.01 -0.54
C ALA A 105 -17.38 -5.42 -0.01
N THR A 106 -17.58 -6.44 -0.86
CA THR A 106 -17.46 -7.85 -0.46
C THR A 106 -16.04 -8.38 -0.48
N THR A 107 -15.14 -7.75 -1.24
CA THR A 107 -13.72 -8.13 -1.35
C THR A 107 -12.80 -6.91 -1.33
N ALA A 108 -11.54 -7.10 -0.95
CA ALA A 108 -10.52 -6.06 -1.00
C ALA A 108 -10.33 -5.53 -2.43
N ARG A 109 -10.31 -6.43 -3.43
CA ARG A 109 -10.22 -6.07 -4.85
C ARG A 109 -11.40 -5.21 -5.32
N ALA A 110 -12.63 -5.57 -4.96
CA ALA A 110 -13.82 -4.80 -5.35
C ALA A 110 -13.79 -3.39 -4.74
N LEU A 111 -13.40 -3.29 -3.46
CA LEU A 111 -13.20 -2.01 -2.78
C LEU A 111 -12.14 -1.16 -3.50
N TRP A 112 -10.96 -1.74 -3.72
CA TRP A 112 -9.83 -1.06 -4.35
C TRP A 112 -10.17 -0.52 -5.73
N LYS A 113 -10.76 -1.36 -6.60
CA LYS A 113 -11.19 -0.96 -7.95
C LYS A 113 -12.27 0.14 -7.92
N SER A 114 -13.16 0.12 -6.93
CA SER A 114 -14.21 1.13 -6.79
C SER A 114 -13.63 2.50 -6.42
N LEU A 115 -12.61 2.53 -5.57
CA LEU A 115 -11.86 3.74 -5.25
C LEU A 115 -11.10 4.25 -6.49
N GLU A 116 -10.40 3.36 -7.20
CA GLU A 116 -9.69 3.73 -8.43
C GLU A 116 -10.64 4.34 -9.47
N LYS A 117 -11.79 3.70 -9.71
CA LYS A 117 -12.76 4.16 -10.70
C LYS A 117 -13.28 5.56 -10.41
N LYS A 118 -13.51 5.89 -9.14
CA LYS A 118 -14.06 7.19 -8.74
C LYS A 118 -12.99 8.27 -8.78
N TYR A 119 -11.85 8.02 -8.14
CA TYR A 119 -10.89 9.08 -7.82
C TYR A 119 -9.73 9.21 -8.82
N LYS A 120 -9.42 8.20 -9.65
CA LYS A 120 -8.37 8.35 -10.68
C LYS A 120 -8.77 9.34 -11.78
N THR A 121 -10.05 9.38 -12.15
CA THR A 121 -10.56 10.32 -13.17
C THR A 121 -10.67 11.74 -12.62
N GLU A 122 -11.16 11.88 -11.38
CA GLU A 122 -11.29 13.18 -10.70
C GLU A 122 -9.93 13.88 -10.52
N ASP A 123 -8.89 13.15 -10.09
CA ASP A 123 -7.52 13.70 -9.98
C ASP A 123 -6.99 14.17 -11.35
N ALA A 124 -7.25 13.41 -12.42
CA ALA A 124 -6.79 13.77 -13.77
C ALA A 124 -7.51 15.03 -14.29
N ASP A 125 -8.81 15.15 -14.05
CA ASP A 125 -9.62 16.31 -14.46
C ASP A 125 -9.22 17.57 -13.69
N LEU A 126 -9.00 17.48 -12.38
CA LEU A 126 -8.53 18.59 -11.56
C LEU A 126 -7.13 19.06 -12.01
N ASN A 127 -6.20 18.13 -12.24
CA ASN A 127 -4.87 18.46 -12.73
C ASN A 127 -4.92 19.17 -14.09
N LYS A 128 -5.76 18.68 -15.02
CA LYS A 128 -5.98 19.33 -16.32
C LYS A 128 -6.52 20.76 -16.18
N PHE A 129 -7.45 20.98 -15.24
CA PHE A 129 -8.01 22.30 -14.97
C PHE A 129 -6.94 23.26 -14.42
N ILE A 130 -6.12 22.82 -13.46
CA ILE A 130 -5.03 23.63 -12.89
C ILE A 130 -4.01 24.02 -13.96
N VAL A 131 -3.59 23.07 -14.80
CA VAL A 131 -2.66 23.33 -15.91
C VAL A 131 -3.24 24.37 -16.87
N ARG A 132 -4.53 24.27 -17.23
CA ARG A 132 -5.18 25.26 -18.09
C ARG A 132 -5.20 26.65 -17.46
N LYS A 133 -5.56 26.78 -16.18
CA LYS A 133 -5.55 28.06 -15.45
C LYS A 133 -4.16 28.68 -15.37
N PHE A 134 -3.13 27.86 -15.16
CA PHE A 134 -1.74 28.34 -15.15
C PHE A 134 -1.31 28.85 -16.53
N LEU A 135 -1.67 28.14 -17.61
CA LEU A 135 -1.39 28.59 -18.97
C LEU A 135 -2.15 29.89 -19.29
N ASP A 136 -3.43 29.99 -18.94
CA ASP A 136 -4.24 31.21 -19.12
C ASP A 136 -3.60 32.40 -18.37
N PHE A 137 -3.14 32.19 -17.14
CA PHE A 137 -2.43 33.22 -16.36
C PHE A 137 -1.16 33.70 -17.06
N LYS A 138 -0.31 32.78 -17.56
CA LYS A 138 0.89 33.15 -18.31
C LYS A 138 0.57 33.88 -19.63
N MET A 139 -0.53 33.54 -20.28
CA MET A 139 -0.98 34.21 -21.51
C MET A 139 -1.51 35.63 -21.27
N VAL A 140 -2.10 35.91 -20.10
CA VAL A 140 -2.53 37.26 -19.73
C VAL A 140 -1.33 38.13 -19.34
N ASP A 141 -0.41 37.60 -18.54
CA ASP A 141 0.78 38.33 -18.08
C ASP A 141 1.69 38.78 -19.25
N SER A 142 1.80 37.93 -20.29
CA SER A 142 2.56 38.23 -21.52
C SER A 142 1.93 39.27 -22.45
N LYS A 143 0.66 39.67 -22.24
CA LYS A 143 -0.03 40.69 -23.05
C LYS A 143 -0.05 42.08 -22.40
N THR A 144 0.43 42.23 -21.16
CA THR A 144 0.37 43.50 -20.42
C THR A 144 1.64 44.36 -20.58
N LYS A 145 2.45 44.11 -21.61
CA LYS A 145 3.57 44.96 -22.03
C LYS A 145 3.40 45.35 -23.49
N GLY A 146 2.71 46.45 -23.72
CA GLY A 146 2.57 47.15 -25.00
C GLY A 146 2.25 48.61 -24.71
#